data_AF-A0A9E6XVF5-F1
#
_entry.id   AF-A0A9E6XVF5-F1
#
_cell.length_a   1.000
_cell.length_b   1.000
_cell.length_c   1.000
_cell.angle_alpha   90.00
_cell.angle_beta   90.00
_cell.angle_gamma   90.00
#
_symmetry.space_group_name_H-M   'P 1'
#
loop_
_entity.id
_entity.type
_entity.pdbx_description
1 polymer ?
#
loop_
_entity_poly.entity_id
_entity_poly.type
_entity_poly.pdbx_seq_one_letter_code
_entity_poly.pdbx_strand_id
1 'polypeptide(L)'
;MSAAWSRLVSAFVRPASPVGGLDGVDPAVGALESGAEARPWVPPVAPVAGDAAPAPARRGRRHAAARVPEPCAFAVLAPGPAARALGAAAALSGGAGAALVACWGVAGSPGGAAAPVSRTARRLAASLTDRGFAVRAAGRLVELRLPDDEDEAIDALHRAESAAAAAGAVSVVVLAAPRGDAWDGVLATRDAVLLHGGDATVLELAAERLTGIGAPAHRLERAPSRLALTFAVAGVTPWGGAGPVRAALEAPG
;
A
#
# COMPACT_ATOMS: atom_id res chain seq x y z
N MET A 1 -8.63 -31.17 -9.54
CA MET A 1 -7.61 -30.13 -9.78
C MET A 1 -6.48 -30.71 -10.63
N SER A 2 -6.23 -30.14 -11.81
CA SER A 2 -5.23 -30.65 -12.77
C SER A 2 -3.80 -30.34 -12.32
N ALA A 3 -2.86 -31.26 -12.53
CA ALA A 3 -1.43 -31.12 -12.22
C ALA A 3 -0.76 -29.91 -12.90
N ALA A 4 -1.35 -29.37 -13.97
CA ALA A 4 -0.94 -28.13 -14.61
C ALA A 4 -1.11 -26.91 -13.68
N TRP A 5 -2.14 -26.92 -12.82
CA TRP A 5 -2.44 -25.81 -11.92
C TRP A 5 -1.48 -25.75 -10.73
N SER A 6 -1.09 -26.89 -10.14
CA SER A 6 -0.01 -26.92 -9.15
C SER A 6 1.30 -26.38 -9.71
N ARG A 7 1.61 -26.59 -11.01
CA ARG A 7 2.82 -26.02 -11.63
C ARG A 7 2.73 -24.51 -11.84
N LEU A 8 1.54 -24.00 -12.15
CA LEU A 8 1.27 -22.57 -12.34
C LEU A 8 1.32 -21.81 -10.99
N VAL A 9 0.80 -22.42 -9.93
CA VAL A 9 0.92 -21.91 -8.55
C VAL A 9 2.38 -21.94 -8.06
N SER A 10 3.12 -23.02 -8.36
CA SER A 10 4.56 -23.10 -8.07
C SER A 10 5.41 -22.10 -8.88
N ALA A 11 4.92 -21.61 -10.02
CA ALA A 11 5.61 -20.59 -10.80
C ALA A 11 5.53 -19.20 -10.13
N PHE A 12 4.47 -18.92 -9.36
CA PHE A 12 4.36 -17.72 -8.53
C PHE A 12 5.05 -17.86 -7.17
N VAL A 13 5.10 -19.07 -6.64
CA VAL A 13 5.79 -19.42 -5.40
C VAL A 13 7.11 -20.13 -5.74
N ARG A 14 8.04 -19.42 -6.40
CA ARG A 14 9.42 -19.90 -6.41
C ARG A 14 9.94 -19.66 -4.99
N PRO A 15 10.29 -20.71 -4.21
CA PRO A 15 10.91 -20.50 -2.91
C PRO A 15 12.13 -19.61 -3.15
N ALA A 16 12.22 -18.51 -2.41
CA ALA A 16 13.43 -17.71 -2.39
C ALA A 16 14.58 -18.66 -2.04
N SER A 17 15.49 -18.89 -3.00
CA SER A 17 16.72 -19.61 -2.70
C SER A 17 17.32 -18.96 -1.45
N PRO A 18 17.75 -19.73 -0.44
CA PRO A 18 18.40 -19.17 0.73
C PRO A 18 19.56 -18.33 0.22
N VAL A 19 19.50 -17.02 0.46
CA VAL A 19 20.59 -16.10 0.19
C VAL A 19 21.76 -16.62 1.01
N GLY A 20 22.77 -17.14 0.30
CA GLY A 20 24.00 -17.64 0.90
C GLY A 20 24.56 -16.60 1.86
N GLY A 21 24.98 -17.10 3.03
CA GLY A 21 25.47 -16.30 4.14
C GLY A 21 26.53 -15.30 3.72
N LEU A 22 26.33 -14.06 4.14
CA LEU A 22 27.41 -13.09 4.30
C LEU A 22 28.06 -13.36 5.66
N ASP A 23 28.79 -14.47 5.75
CA ASP A 23 29.82 -14.63 6.78
C ASP A 23 31.04 -13.81 6.32
N GLY A 24 31.37 -12.76 7.07
CA GLY A 24 32.59 -12.00 6.86
C GLY A 24 32.39 -10.49 6.83
N VAL A 25 31.90 -9.90 7.92
CA VAL A 25 32.19 -8.49 8.21
C VAL A 25 32.90 -8.43 9.56
N ASP A 26 34.19 -8.12 9.45
CA ASP A 26 35.17 -7.93 10.51
C ASP A 26 34.78 -6.72 11.38
N PRO A 27 34.56 -6.85 12.71
CA PRO A 27 34.25 -5.73 13.58
C PRO A 27 35.53 -5.00 13.98
N ALA A 28 36.14 -4.29 13.04
CA ALA A 28 37.24 -3.38 13.33
C ALA A 28 36.69 -2.05 13.88
N VAL A 29 36.71 -2.02 15.20
CA VAL A 29 36.60 -0.88 16.12
C VAL A 29 37.23 0.40 15.57
N GLY A 30 36.43 1.45 15.44
CA GLY A 30 36.86 2.83 15.24
C GLY A 30 36.11 3.74 16.20
N ALA A 31 36.64 3.89 17.41
CA ALA A 31 36.18 4.86 18.38
C ALA A 31 36.49 6.28 17.87
N LEU A 32 35.45 6.99 17.41
CA LEU A 32 35.53 8.42 17.18
C LEU A 32 35.05 9.13 18.44
N GLU A 33 36.02 9.69 19.17
CA GLU A 33 35.82 10.59 20.29
C GLU A 33 35.01 11.81 19.83
N SER A 34 33.73 11.85 20.20
CA SER A 34 32.86 13.00 19.96
C SER A 34 33.03 14.00 21.10
N GLY A 35 33.92 14.98 20.90
CA GLY A 35 34.00 16.19 21.71
C GLY A 35 32.78 17.07 21.46
N ALA A 36 31.67 16.80 22.14
CA ALA A 36 30.51 17.68 22.15
C ALA A 36 30.69 18.77 23.20
N GLU A 37 31.21 19.93 22.79
CA GLU A 37 31.18 21.15 23.59
C GLU A 37 29.72 21.53 23.90
N ALA A 38 29.40 21.57 25.19
CA ALA A 38 28.11 21.98 25.71
C ALA A 38 27.86 23.46 25.39
N ARG A 39 27.05 23.73 24.37
CA ARG A 39 26.53 25.08 24.12
C ARG A 39 25.53 25.45 25.22
N PRO A 40 25.67 26.61 25.87
CA PRO A 40 24.75 27.04 26.90
C PRO A 40 23.34 27.22 26.32
N TRP A 41 22.37 26.59 26.97
CA TRP A 41 20.95 26.71 26.68
C TRP A 41 20.49 28.15 26.90
N VAL A 42 19.96 28.79 25.85
CA VAL A 42 19.32 30.10 25.93
C VAL A 42 17.81 29.87 25.99
N PRO A 43 17.11 30.23 27.07
CA PRO A 43 15.67 30.10 27.13
C PRO A 43 15.00 31.04 26.12
N PRO A 44 13.92 30.60 25.45
CA PRO A 44 13.18 31.45 24.52
C PRO A 44 12.54 32.63 25.26
N VAL A 45 12.78 33.84 24.76
CA VAL A 45 12.12 35.06 25.23
C VAL A 45 10.64 35.00 24.82
N ALA A 46 9.75 35.07 25.81
CA ALA A 46 8.31 35.11 25.58
C ALA A 46 7.93 36.39 24.80
N PRO A 47 7.13 36.29 23.72
CA PRO A 47 6.67 37.47 23.01
C PRO A 47 5.74 38.29 23.92
N VAL A 48 6.06 39.58 24.05
CA VAL A 48 5.24 40.57 24.75
C VAL A 48 3.91 40.70 24.01
N ALA A 49 2.81 40.50 24.73
CA ALA A 49 1.45 40.60 24.20
C ALA A 49 1.15 42.05 23.81
N GLY A 50 1.32 42.37 22.52
CA GLY A 50 0.79 43.60 21.92
C GLY A 50 -0.71 43.47 21.71
N ASP A 51 -1.43 44.57 21.99
CA ASP A 51 -2.88 44.70 21.84
C ASP A 51 -3.38 44.13 20.51
N ALA A 52 -4.18 43.06 20.63
CA ALA A 52 -4.70 42.31 19.50
C ALA A 52 -5.78 43.13 18.78
N ALA A 53 -5.46 43.58 17.58
CA ALA A 53 -6.44 44.14 16.65
C ALA A 53 -7.58 43.14 16.40
N PRO A 54 -8.84 43.62 16.31
CA PRO A 54 -10.01 42.74 16.17
C PRO A 54 -9.90 41.90 14.88
N ALA A 55 -9.89 40.58 15.07
CA ALA A 55 -9.75 39.62 13.99
C ALA A 55 -10.91 39.76 12.98
N PRO A 56 -10.64 39.84 11.67
CA PRO A 56 -11.67 39.94 10.66
C PRO A 56 -12.58 38.70 10.71
N ALA A 57 -13.90 38.93 10.75
CA ALA A 57 -14.91 37.90 10.71
C ALA A 57 -14.66 36.96 9.52
N ARG A 58 -14.24 35.73 9.80
CA ARG A 58 -14.05 34.68 8.79
C ARG A 58 -15.40 34.38 8.17
N ARG A 59 -15.69 34.98 7.01
CA ARG A 59 -16.80 34.55 6.15
C ARG A 59 -16.61 33.07 5.83
N GLY A 60 -17.42 32.24 6.46
CA GLY A 60 -17.43 30.80 6.25
C GLY A 60 -17.69 30.51 4.79
N ARG A 61 -16.65 30.14 4.03
CA ARG A 61 -16.83 29.52 2.73
C ARG A 61 -17.59 28.23 2.99
N ARG A 62 -18.88 28.22 2.68
CA ARG A 62 -19.65 26.98 2.53
C ARG A 62 -18.93 26.19 1.43
N HIS A 63 -18.04 25.28 1.84
CA HIS A 63 -17.52 24.26 0.95
C HIS A 63 -18.74 23.49 0.48
N ALA A 64 -19.11 23.66 -0.78
CA ALA A 64 -20.04 22.77 -1.44
C ALA A 64 -19.60 21.35 -1.08
N ALA A 65 -20.53 20.55 -0.55
CA ALA A 65 -20.25 19.17 -0.16
C ALA A 65 -19.72 18.46 -1.42
N ALA A 66 -18.39 18.36 -1.53
CA ALA A 66 -17.76 17.63 -2.60
C ALA A 66 -18.33 16.22 -2.52
N ARG A 67 -18.92 15.74 -3.62
CA ARG A 67 -19.39 14.36 -3.69
C ARG A 67 -18.21 13.48 -3.26
N VAL A 68 -18.43 12.68 -2.22
CA VAL A 68 -17.44 11.68 -1.80
C VAL A 68 -17.34 10.73 -2.98
N PRO A 69 -16.20 10.66 -3.70
CA PRO A 69 -16.05 9.67 -4.75
C PRO A 69 -16.29 8.29 -4.13
N GLU A 70 -17.00 7.42 -4.85
CA GLU A 70 -17.21 6.06 -4.40
C GLU A 70 -15.82 5.41 -4.15
N PRO A 71 -15.66 4.64 -3.07
CA PRO A 71 -14.35 4.08 -2.74
C PRO A 71 -13.94 3.10 -3.84
N CYS A 72 -12.95 3.49 -4.66
CA CYS A 72 -12.38 2.57 -5.63
C CYS A 72 -11.66 1.43 -4.90
N ALA A 73 -11.98 0.19 -5.26
CA ALA A 73 -11.41 -1.02 -4.69
C ALA A 73 -10.65 -1.79 -5.78
N PHE A 74 -9.32 -1.78 -5.68
CA PHE A 74 -8.45 -2.50 -6.61
C PHE A 74 -7.89 -3.79 -5.99
N ALA A 75 -7.51 -4.74 -6.83
CA ALA A 75 -6.68 -5.87 -6.44
C ALA A 75 -5.36 -5.88 -7.21
N VAL A 76 -4.30 -6.40 -6.58
CA VAL A 76 -3.00 -6.62 -7.21
C VAL A 76 -2.58 -8.06 -7.03
N LEU A 77 -2.33 -8.76 -8.13
CA LEU A 77 -1.74 -10.10 -8.16
C LEU A 77 -0.32 -10.00 -8.69
N ALA A 78 0.65 -10.31 -7.85
CA ALA A 78 2.07 -10.24 -8.21
C ALA A 78 2.93 -11.15 -7.33
N PRO A 79 4.16 -11.50 -7.77
CA PRO A 79 5.11 -12.24 -6.94
C PRO A 79 5.48 -11.49 -5.67
N GLY A 80 5.68 -12.24 -4.58
CA GLY A 80 5.87 -11.74 -3.21
C GLY A 80 6.75 -10.50 -3.04
N PRO A 81 7.98 -10.45 -3.57
CA PRO A 81 8.88 -9.31 -3.36
C PRO A 81 8.37 -7.98 -3.94
N ALA A 82 7.57 -8.03 -5.02
CA ALA A 82 7.08 -6.85 -5.72
C ALA A 82 5.62 -6.50 -5.37
N ALA A 83 4.83 -7.49 -4.95
CA ALA A 83 3.38 -7.35 -4.77
C ALA A 83 3.01 -6.19 -3.85
N ARG A 84 3.66 -6.10 -2.70
CA ARG A 84 3.42 -5.04 -1.72
C ARG A 84 3.70 -3.64 -2.28
N ALA A 85 4.84 -3.47 -2.95
CA ALA A 85 5.22 -2.18 -3.49
C ALA A 85 4.34 -1.76 -4.68
N LEU A 86 3.90 -2.73 -5.49
CA LEU A 86 2.91 -2.51 -6.55
C LEU A 86 1.55 -2.10 -5.98
N GLY A 87 1.08 -2.79 -4.94
CA GLY A 87 -0.14 -2.43 -4.21
C GLY A 87 -0.09 -1.02 -3.65
N ALA A 88 1.01 -0.66 -2.98
CA ALA A 88 1.22 0.70 -2.49
C ALA A 88 1.22 1.74 -3.63
N ALA A 89 1.89 1.45 -4.75
CA ALA A 89 1.91 2.35 -5.90
C ALA A 89 0.51 2.53 -6.50
N ALA A 90 -0.27 1.45 -6.62
CA ALA A 90 -1.65 1.49 -7.10
C ALA A 90 -2.54 2.32 -6.18
N ALA A 91 -2.48 2.05 -4.86
CA ALA A 91 -3.31 2.73 -3.87
C ALA A 91 -3.03 4.24 -3.81
N LEU A 92 -1.75 4.63 -3.88
CA LEU A 92 -1.36 6.05 -3.90
C LEU A 92 -1.69 6.76 -5.21
N SER A 93 -1.81 6.04 -6.33
CA SER A 93 -2.23 6.60 -7.63
C SER A 93 -3.73 6.87 -7.68
N GLY A 94 -4.52 6.15 -6.89
CA GLY A 94 -5.98 6.22 -6.90
C GLY A 94 -6.58 7.50 -6.29
N GLY A 95 -5.79 8.39 -5.69
CA GLY A 95 -6.33 9.65 -5.15
C GLY A 95 -5.34 10.53 -4.41
N ALA A 96 -5.84 11.59 -3.76
CA ALA A 96 -5.05 12.50 -2.92
C ALA A 96 -5.18 12.19 -1.40
N GLY A 97 -6.09 11.30 -1.02
CA GLY A 97 -6.40 10.93 0.38
C GLY A 97 -5.43 9.93 1.01
N ALA A 98 -5.85 9.32 2.13
CA ALA A 98 -5.17 8.13 2.64
C ALA A 98 -5.43 6.92 1.73
N ALA A 99 -4.58 5.91 1.82
CA ALA A 99 -4.67 4.69 1.05
C ALA A 99 -4.48 3.49 1.98
N LEU A 100 -5.41 2.54 1.94
CA LEU A 100 -5.31 1.24 2.62
C LEU A 100 -4.73 0.22 1.65
N VAL A 101 -3.72 -0.53 2.10
CA VAL A 101 -3.19 -1.70 1.40
C VAL A 101 -3.28 -2.92 2.32
N ALA A 102 -4.17 -3.85 1.99
CA ALA A 102 -4.33 -5.11 2.70
C ALA A 102 -3.53 -6.21 2.00
N CYS A 103 -2.53 -6.77 2.68
CA CYS A 103 -1.61 -7.77 2.13
C CYS A 103 -1.95 -9.17 2.63
N TRP A 104 -2.18 -10.11 1.71
CA TRP A 104 -2.34 -11.54 1.99
C TRP A 104 -1.22 -12.35 1.34
N GLY A 105 -0.60 -13.26 2.10
CA GLY A 105 0.51 -14.09 1.60
C GLY A 105 1.82 -13.34 1.34
N VAL A 106 1.93 -12.08 1.76
CA VAL A 106 3.16 -11.29 1.62
C VAL A 106 4.07 -11.57 2.81
N ALA A 107 5.24 -12.14 2.56
CA ALA A 107 6.25 -12.36 3.58
C ALA A 107 7.05 -11.07 3.89
N GLY A 108 7.47 -10.94 5.15
CA GLY A 108 8.41 -9.92 5.61
C GLY A 108 7.74 -8.64 6.13
N SER A 109 8.43 -8.00 7.06
CA SER A 109 8.07 -6.66 7.53
C SER A 109 8.78 -5.61 6.66
N PRO A 110 8.15 -4.47 6.32
CA PRO A 110 8.86 -3.34 5.77
C PRO A 110 10.07 -2.91 6.60
N GLY A 111 11.26 -3.29 6.15
CA GLY A 111 12.47 -2.52 6.44
C GLY A 111 12.53 -1.30 5.53
N GLY A 112 12.89 -0.13 6.08
CA GLY A 112 13.22 1.05 5.27
C GLY A 112 12.69 2.37 5.82
N ALA A 113 13.18 3.46 5.21
CA ALA A 113 12.75 4.82 5.51
C ALA A 113 11.25 4.99 5.24
N ALA A 114 10.56 5.68 6.14
CA ALA A 114 9.15 6.01 6.02
C ALA A 114 8.98 7.54 5.96
N ALA A 115 8.10 8.03 5.09
CA ALA A 115 7.74 9.43 5.10
C ALA A 115 6.87 9.77 6.33
N PRO A 116 6.86 11.04 6.78
CA PRO A 116 5.98 11.49 7.86
C PRO A 116 4.51 11.16 7.58
N VAL A 117 3.86 10.52 8.55
CA VAL A 117 2.46 10.06 8.40
C VAL A 117 1.50 11.24 8.35
N SER A 118 0.69 11.29 7.31
CA SER A 118 -0.36 12.29 7.11
C SER A 118 -1.46 12.19 8.16
N ARG A 119 -2.21 13.27 8.37
CA ARG A 119 -3.30 13.29 9.35
C ARG A 119 -4.41 12.27 9.04
N THR A 120 -4.75 12.09 7.77
CA THR A 120 -5.79 11.14 7.33
C THR A 120 -5.33 9.70 7.50
N ALA A 121 -4.09 9.38 7.10
CA ALA A 121 -3.51 8.06 7.30
C ALA A 121 -3.39 7.70 8.79
N ARG A 122 -2.98 8.65 9.64
CA ARG A 122 -2.92 8.45 11.10
C ARG A 122 -4.29 8.14 11.71
N ARG A 123 -5.33 8.83 11.27
CA ARG A 123 -6.72 8.58 11.73
C ARG A 123 -7.24 7.23 11.29
N LEU A 124 -7.01 6.86 10.03
CA LEU A 124 -7.37 5.53 9.52
C LEU A 124 -6.63 4.43 10.27
N ALA A 125 -5.32 4.59 10.47
CA ALA A 125 -4.50 3.64 11.23
C ALA A 125 -5.02 3.47 12.66
N ALA A 126 -5.27 4.58 13.39
CA ALA A 126 -5.87 4.52 14.73
C ALA A 126 -7.22 3.79 14.72
N SER A 127 -8.10 4.11 13.76
CA SER A 127 -9.41 3.48 13.63
C SER A 127 -9.34 1.98 13.29
N LEU A 128 -8.29 1.52 12.60
CA LEU A 128 -8.05 0.09 12.35
C LEU A 128 -7.45 -0.59 13.59
N THR A 129 -6.53 0.07 14.30
CA THR A 129 -5.99 -0.42 15.56
C THR A 129 -7.08 -0.59 16.63
N ASP A 130 -8.00 0.37 16.74
CA ASP A 130 -9.16 0.29 17.65
C ASP A 130 -10.09 -0.90 17.31
N ARG A 131 -10.07 -1.38 16.07
CA ARG A 131 -10.78 -2.58 15.61
C ARG A 131 -9.96 -3.89 15.75
N GLY A 132 -8.80 -3.81 16.39
CA GLY A 132 -7.92 -4.95 16.65
C GLY A 132 -6.95 -5.29 15.53
N PHE A 133 -6.78 -4.44 14.52
CA PHE A 133 -5.86 -4.71 13.42
C PHE A 133 -4.43 -4.23 13.71
N ALA A 134 -3.45 -5.09 13.38
CA ALA A 134 -2.05 -4.71 13.32
C ALA A 134 -1.77 -3.99 12.00
N VAL A 135 -1.57 -2.68 12.07
CA VAL A 135 -1.33 -1.84 10.90
C VAL A 135 -0.02 -1.07 11.00
N ARG A 136 0.55 -0.72 9.84
CA ARG A 136 1.66 0.21 9.71
C ARG A 136 1.20 1.43 8.91
N ALA A 137 1.59 2.62 9.34
CA ALA A 137 1.36 3.84 8.56
C ALA A 137 2.68 4.49 8.14
N ALA A 138 2.74 4.96 6.89
CA ALA A 138 3.86 5.71 6.33
C ALA A 138 3.31 6.70 5.31
N GLY A 139 3.69 7.98 5.36
CA GLY A 139 3.17 8.99 4.42
C GLY A 139 1.63 9.01 4.36
N ARG A 140 1.06 8.71 3.20
CA ARG A 140 -0.39 8.58 2.98
C ARG A 140 -0.91 7.14 3.04
N LEU A 141 -0.02 6.18 3.22
CA LEU A 141 -0.28 4.75 3.18
C LEU A 141 -0.57 4.20 4.59
N VAL A 142 -1.56 3.32 4.68
CA VAL A 142 -1.84 2.45 5.82
C VAL A 142 -1.83 1.01 5.30
N GLU A 143 -0.93 0.21 5.83
CA GLU A 143 -0.76 -1.18 5.44
C GLU A 143 -1.31 -2.09 6.53
N LEU A 144 -2.07 -3.09 6.10
CA LEU A 144 -2.65 -4.13 6.94
C LEU A 144 -2.12 -5.47 6.46
N ARG A 145 -1.63 -6.31 7.37
CA ARG A 145 -1.40 -7.74 7.08
C ARG A 145 -2.68 -8.50 7.39
N LEU A 146 -3.18 -9.25 6.41
CA LEU A 146 -4.33 -10.13 6.59
C LEU A 146 -3.88 -11.46 7.24
N PRO A 147 -4.78 -12.11 8.01
CA PRO A 147 -4.60 -13.50 8.47
C PRO A 147 -4.21 -14.45 7.36
N ASP A 148 -3.52 -15.55 7.69
CA ASP A 148 -3.10 -16.53 6.68
C ASP A 148 -4.26 -17.44 6.24
N ASP A 149 -5.26 -17.66 7.12
CA ASP A 149 -6.50 -18.37 6.78
C ASP A 149 -7.36 -17.54 5.81
N GLU A 150 -7.92 -18.18 4.78
CA GLU A 150 -8.62 -17.50 3.67
C GLU A 150 -9.92 -16.83 4.13
N ASP A 151 -10.75 -17.52 4.91
CA ASP A 151 -12.03 -16.99 5.36
C ASP A 151 -11.82 -15.84 6.36
N GLU A 152 -10.90 -16.03 7.33
CA GLU A 152 -10.54 -14.97 8.28
C GLU A 152 -9.93 -13.74 7.57
N ALA A 153 -9.16 -13.95 6.50
CA ALA A 153 -8.56 -12.88 5.71
C ALA A 153 -9.61 -12.05 4.97
N ILE A 154 -10.62 -12.69 4.39
CA ILE A 154 -11.71 -12.02 3.67
C ILE A 154 -12.57 -11.21 4.65
N ASP A 155 -12.89 -11.77 5.81
CA ASP A 155 -13.63 -11.06 6.86
C ASP A 155 -12.84 -9.87 7.42
N ALA A 156 -11.54 -10.03 7.63
CA ALA A 156 -10.63 -8.95 8.03
C ALA A 156 -10.57 -7.85 6.96
N LEU A 157 -10.50 -8.23 5.68
CA LEU A 157 -10.51 -7.32 4.55
C LEU A 157 -11.78 -6.48 4.55
N HIS A 158 -12.97 -7.09 4.54
CA HIS A 158 -14.24 -6.35 4.49
C HIS A 158 -14.40 -5.35 5.64
N ARG A 159 -14.02 -5.73 6.86
CA ARG A 159 -14.03 -4.82 8.03
C ARG A 159 -13.05 -3.66 7.85
N ALA A 160 -11.87 -3.90 7.29
CA ALA A 160 -10.89 -2.87 7.02
C ALA A 160 -11.31 -1.94 5.87
N GLU A 161 -11.94 -2.47 4.81
CA GLU A 161 -12.46 -1.69 3.70
C GLU A 161 -13.62 -0.79 4.13
N SER A 162 -14.51 -1.27 5.00
CA SER A 162 -15.54 -0.45 5.62
C SER A 162 -14.94 0.76 6.37
N ALA A 163 -13.85 0.55 7.11
CA ALA A 163 -13.11 1.62 7.78
C ALA A 163 -12.48 2.62 6.79
N ALA A 164 -11.88 2.12 5.72
CA ALA A 164 -11.27 2.93 4.67
C ALA A 164 -12.32 3.77 3.95
N ALA A 165 -13.46 3.18 3.57
CA ALA A 165 -14.57 3.87 2.94
C ALA A 165 -15.11 5.01 3.81
N ALA A 166 -15.31 4.77 5.11
CA ALA A 166 -15.72 5.81 6.06
C ALA A 166 -14.70 6.96 6.18
N ALA A 167 -13.42 6.68 5.93
CA ALA A 167 -12.34 7.67 5.89
C ALA A 167 -12.14 8.33 4.51
N GLY A 168 -12.90 7.91 3.48
CA GLY A 168 -12.70 8.33 2.09
C GLY A 168 -11.32 7.92 1.55
N ALA A 169 -10.79 6.79 2.01
CA ALA A 169 -9.51 6.24 1.59
C ALA A 169 -9.69 5.22 0.46
N VAL A 170 -8.72 5.19 -0.47
CA VAL A 170 -8.64 4.16 -1.51
C VAL A 170 -8.26 2.83 -0.86
N SER A 171 -8.89 1.73 -1.28
CA SER A 171 -8.55 0.38 -0.81
C SER A 171 -7.90 -0.44 -1.91
N VAL A 172 -6.81 -1.13 -1.58
CA VAL A 172 -6.17 -2.11 -2.45
C VAL A 172 -5.90 -3.38 -1.67
N VAL A 173 -6.34 -4.52 -2.21
CA VAL A 173 -5.94 -5.83 -1.72
C VAL A 173 -4.79 -6.38 -2.57
N VAL A 174 -3.77 -6.91 -1.91
CA VAL A 174 -2.58 -7.50 -2.54
C VAL A 174 -2.55 -8.98 -2.21
N LEU A 175 -2.60 -9.83 -3.23
CA LEU A 175 -2.53 -11.28 -3.07
C LEU A 175 -1.20 -11.80 -3.62
N ALA A 176 -0.40 -12.40 -2.74
CA ALA A 176 0.89 -12.99 -3.07
C ALA A 176 1.01 -14.48 -2.72
N ALA A 177 -0.10 -15.11 -2.33
CA ALA A 177 -0.21 -16.54 -2.01
C ALA A 177 -1.17 -17.28 -2.98
N PRO A 178 -1.10 -18.63 -3.03
CA PRO A 178 -2.12 -19.44 -3.69
C PRO A 178 -3.49 -19.13 -3.12
N ARG A 179 -4.49 -18.91 -3.96
CA ARG A 179 -5.85 -18.50 -3.56
C ARG A 179 -6.89 -19.57 -3.93
N GLY A 180 -7.93 -19.70 -3.11
CA GLY A 180 -9.11 -20.51 -3.39
C GLY A 180 -10.22 -19.73 -4.11
N ASP A 181 -11.39 -20.35 -4.17
CA ASP A 181 -12.56 -19.81 -4.85
C ASP A 181 -13.18 -18.62 -4.09
N ALA A 182 -12.97 -18.51 -2.78
CA ALA A 182 -13.49 -17.40 -1.98
C ALA A 182 -12.81 -16.08 -2.38
N TRP A 183 -11.48 -16.09 -2.56
CA TRP A 183 -10.77 -14.96 -3.15
C TRP A 183 -11.19 -14.64 -4.58
N ASP A 184 -11.51 -15.64 -5.41
CA ASP A 184 -12.03 -15.39 -6.76
C ASP A 184 -13.36 -14.63 -6.69
N GLY A 185 -14.23 -14.95 -5.73
CA GLY A 185 -15.45 -14.18 -5.43
C GLY A 185 -15.14 -12.72 -5.06
N VAL A 186 -14.14 -12.49 -4.21
CA VAL A 186 -13.68 -11.15 -3.83
C VAL A 186 -13.10 -10.37 -5.02
N LEU A 187 -12.38 -11.04 -5.93
CA LEU A 187 -11.78 -10.41 -7.11
C LEU A 187 -12.84 -9.99 -8.14
N ALA A 188 -13.93 -10.74 -8.25
CA ALA A 188 -15.05 -10.40 -9.13
C ALA A 188 -15.79 -9.11 -8.72
N THR A 189 -15.67 -8.69 -7.45
CA THR A 189 -16.28 -7.43 -6.96
C THR A 189 -15.36 -6.22 -7.09
N ARG A 190 -14.16 -6.36 -7.67
CA ARG A 190 -13.17 -5.29 -7.76
C ARG A 190 -13.35 -4.47 -9.02
N ASP A 191 -13.07 -3.18 -8.94
CA ASP A 191 -13.15 -2.28 -10.09
C ASP A 191 -12.05 -2.58 -11.12
N ALA A 192 -10.90 -3.07 -10.65
CA ALA A 192 -9.81 -3.57 -11.48
C ALA A 192 -8.92 -4.54 -10.71
N VAL A 193 -8.37 -5.52 -11.42
CA VAL A 193 -7.36 -6.46 -10.95
C VAL A 193 -6.08 -6.26 -11.76
N LEU A 194 -5.05 -5.72 -11.12
CA LEU A 194 -3.76 -5.50 -11.75
C LEU A 194 -2.89 -6.76 -11.67
N LEU A 195 -2.41 -7.21 -12.81
CA LEU A 195 -1.56 -8.39 -12.96
C LEU A 195 -0.12 -7.98 -13.24
N HIS A 196 0.82 -8.53 -12.47
CA HIS A 196 2.24 -8.40 -12.74
C HIS A 196 2.99 -9.71 -12.51
N GLY A 197 3.94 -10.03 -13.38
CA GLY A 197 4.70 -11.28 -13.33
C GLY A 197 5.79 -11.31 -14.40
N GLY A 198 6.71 -12.26 -14.27
CA GLY A 198 7.85 -12.41 -15.21
C GLY A 198 7.54 -13.23 -16.46
N ASP A 199 6.45 -14.00 -16.47
CA ASP A 199 6.07 -14.89 -17.57
C ASP A 199 4.76 -14.40 -18.21
N ALA A 200 4.85 -14.00 -19.47
CA ALA A 200 3.72 -13.47 -20.23
C ALA A 200 2.60 -14.51 -20.45
N THR A 201 2.95 -15.79 -20.63
CA THR A 201 1.97 -16.88 -20.81
C THR A 201 1.19 -17.11 -19.53
N VAL A 202 1.88 -17.07 -18.40
CA VAL A 202 1.24 -17.19 -17.07
C VAL A 202 0.30 -16.01 -16.81
N LEU A 203 0.71 -14.80 -17.20
CA LEU A 203 -0.15 -13.61 -17.08
C LEU A 203 -1.37 -13.65 -18.03
N GLU A 204 -1.22 -14.24 -19.22
CA GLU A 204 -2.32 -14.50 -20.14
C GLU A 204 -3.37 -15.41 -19.51
N LEU A 205 -2.94 -16.59 -19.07
CA LEU A 205 -3.82 -17.56 -18.43
C LEU A 205 -4.49 -17.01 -17.15
N ALA A 206 -3.76 -16.19 -16.38
CA ALA A 206 -4.31 -15.52 -15.21
C ALA A 206 -5.39 -14.49 -15.60
N ALA A 207 -5.15 -13.69 -16.64
CA ALA A 207 -6.11 -12.72 -17.14
C ALA A 207 -7.37 -13.41 -17.69
N GLU A 208 -7.22 -14.45 -18.53
CA GLU A 208 -8.34 -15.23 -19.07
C GLU A 208 -9.21 -15.82 -17.96
N ARG A 209 -8.59 -16.39 -16.91
CA ARG A 209 -9.33 -16.91 -15.75
C ARG A 209 -10.11 -15.82 -15.02
N LEU A 210 -9.49 -14.66 -14.79
CA LEU A 210 -10.14 -13.54 -14.11
C LEU A 210 -11.32 -13.01 -14.93
N THR A 211 -11.16 -12.87 -16.24
CA THR A 211 -12.26 -12.52 -17.15
C THR A 211 -13.37 -13.57 -17.08
N GLY A 212 -13.03 -14.86 -16.99
CA GLY A 212 -13.99 -15.95 -16.84
C GLY A 212 -14.85 -15.90 -15.57
N ILE A 213 -14.35 -15.26 -14.50
CA ILE A 213 -15.11 -15.02 -13.25
C ILE A 213 -15.69 -13.59 -13.19
N GLY A 214 -15.59 -12.81 -14.26
CA GLY A 214 -16.10 -11.45 -14.34
C GLY A 214 -15.22 -10.37 -13.70
N ALA A 215 -13.98 -10.69 -13.33
CA ALA A 215 -13.04 -9.72 -12.75
C ALA A 215 -12.29 -8.94 -13.85
N PRO A 216 -12.36 -7.60 -13.88
CA PRO A 216 -11.68 -6.77 -14.89
C PRO A 216 -10.16 -6.79 -14.71
N ALA A 217 -9.46 -7.61 -15.51
CA ALA A 217 -8.03 -7.85 -15.36
C ALA A 217 -7.18 -6.97 -16.30
N HIS A 218 -6.20 -6.27 -15.73
CA HIS A 218 -5.29 -5.39 -16.48
C HIS A 218 -3.84 -5.82 -16.27
N ARG A 219 -3.10 -6.02 -17.36
CA ARG A 219 -1.68 -6.37 -17.28
C ARG A 219 -0.81 -5.12 -17.14
N LEU A 220 0.14 -5.19 -16.22
CA LEU A 220 1.19 -4.20 -16.11
C LEU A 220 2.38 -4.61 -16.98
N GLU A 221 2.40 -4.12 -18.22
CA GLU A 221 3.48 -4.43 -19.19
C GLU A 221 4.88 -4.02 -18.70
N ARG A 222 4.95 -2.94 -17.92
CA ARG A 222 6.20 -2.45 -17.33
C ARG A 222 6.07 -2.38 -15.83
N ALA A 223 7.00 -3.02 -15.14
CA ALA A 223 7.17 -2.81 -13.71
C ALA A 223 7.51 -1.33 -13.45
N PRO A 224 6.94 -0.70 -12.40
CA PRO A 224 7.44 0.58 -11.93
C PRO A 224 8.94 0.48 -11.61
N SER A 225 9.67 1.57 -11.80
CA SER A 225 11.08 1.62 -11.45
C SER A 225 11.28 1.33 -9.96
N ARG A 226 12.45 0.78 -9.58
CA ARG A 226 12.78 0.53 -8.16
C ARG A 226 12.60 1.77 -7.28
N LEU A 227 12.98 2.94 -7.80
CA LEU A 227 12.81 4.20 -7.10
C LEU A 227 11.33 4.53 -6.83
N ALA A 228 10.45 4.32 -7.83
CA ALA A 228 9.01 4.51 -7.66
C ALA A 228 8.44 3.55 -6.62
N LEU A 229 8.88 2.28 -6.62
CA LEU A 229 8.49 1.28 -5.62
C LEU A 229 8.96 1.67 -4.21
N THR A 230 10.20 2.16 -4.06
CA THR A 230 10.72 2.66 -2.79
C THR A 230 9.89 3.82 -2.25
N PHE A 231 9.54 4.79 -3.08
CA PHE A 231 8.68 5.90 -2.69
C PHE A 231 7.29 5.43 -2.30
N ALA A 232 6.69 4.51 -3.07
CA ALA A 232 5.38 3.95 -2.76
C ALA A 232 5.36 3.27 -1.38
N VAL A 233 6.38 2.46 -1.07
CA VAL A 233 6.54 1.81 0.25
C VAL A 233 6.79 2.81 1.38
N ALA A 234 7.43 3.94 1.08
CA ALA A 234 7.56 5.06 2.02
C ALA A 234 6.26 5.87 2.18
N GLY A 235 5.21 5.55 1.41
CA GLY A 235 3.89 6.18 1.46
C GLY A 235 3.78 7.48 0.68
N VAL A 236 4.66 7.70 -0.29
CA VAL A 236 4.68 8.89 -1.14
C VAL A 236 4.62 8.49 -2.60
N THR A 237 3.85 9.23 -3.40
CA THR A 237 3.92 9.14 -4.87
C THR A 237 4.60 10.41 -5.38
N PRO A 238 5.73 10.31 -6.09
CA PRO A 238 6.35 11.48 -6.70
C PRO A 238 5.54 12.00 -7.90
N TRP A 239 4.54 11.26 -8.36
CA TRP A 239 3.84 11.55 -9.61
C TRP A 239 2.48 12.16 -9.31
N GLY A 240 2.30 13.40 -9.75
CA GLY A 240 1.00 14.05 -9.76
C GLY A 240 0.04 13.29 -10.67
N GLY A 241 -0.75 12.40 -10.08
CA GLY A 241 -1.98 11.87 -10.67
C GLY A 241 -1.86 10.84 -11.79
N ALA A 242 -0.90 10.88 -12.72
CA ALA A 242 -0.93 10.12 -13.98
C ALA A 242 0.17 9.04 -14.10
N GLY A 243 0.20 8.08 -13.18
CA GLY A 243 1.14 6.95 -13.25
C GLY A 243 0.72 5.84 -14.23
N PRO A 244 1.62 4.91 -14.58
CA PRO A 244 1.31 3.77 -15.44
C PRO A 244 0.17 2.90 -14.89
N VAL A 245 0.00 2.89 -13.55
CA VAL A 245 -1.15 2.23 -12.94
C VAL A 245 -2.45 2.94 -13.31
N ARG A 246 -2.48 4.26 -13.28
CA ARG A 246 -3.65 5.01 -13.73
C ARG A 246 -3.88 4.86 -15.23
N ALA A 247 -2.82 4.88 -16.05
CA ALA A 247 -2.93 4.63 -17.47
C ALA A 247 -3.51 3.22 -17.76
N ALA A 248 -3.12 2.21 -16.98
CA ALA A 248 -3.69 0.86 -17.08
C ALA A 248 -5.17 0.81 -16.65
N LEU A 249 -5.57 1.63 -15.66
CA LEU A 249 -6.97 1.79 -15.24
C LEU A 249 -7.81 2.61 -16.22
N GLU A 250 -7.20 3.52 -16.99
CA GLU A 250 -7.88 4.37 -17.99
C GLU A 250 -7.93 3.72 -19.37
N ALA A 251 -7.14 2.67 -19.62
CA ALA A 251 -7.19 1.91 -20.86
C ALA A 251 -8.49 1.08 -20.91
N PRO A 252 -9.21 1.08 -22.05
CA PRO A 252 -10.35 0.19 -22.23
C PRO A 252 -9.87 -1.27 -22.12
N GLY A 253 -10.42 -1.99 -21.13
CA GLY A 253 -10.16 -3.42 -20.88
C GLY A 253 -10.86 -4.34 -21.87
#